data_AF-G3NJD8-F1
#
_entry.id   AF-G3NJD8-F1
#
_cell.length_a   1.000
_cell.length_b   1.000
_cell.length_c   1.000
_cell.angle_alpha   90.00
_cell.angle_beta   90.00
_cell.angle_gamma   90.00
#
_symmetry.space_group_name_H-M   'P 1'
#
loop_
_entity.id
_entity.type
_entity.pdbx_description
1 polymer ?
#
loop_
_entity_poly.entity_id
_entity_poly.type
_entity_poly.pdbx_seq_one_letter_code
_entity_poly.pdbx_strand_id
1 'polypeptide(L)'
;MALANMKLDCSPDTVTVVWTEGRSQADLSLFRLGSCFPTSFSATQAVFRVDFNDCNFRRLVTGDYLMYSNDLTYGSSSDSQSLAFTHPVVCAFARPKDWYPMIYDPVFSTHGVGHLVFHIALMNDDFSGPAESTTFALGSFIPIMASVSQKTHQPLLLLLEECVAATTPELQPESPVYPIIANKGCLVDSRMSGSKFEPRQKSSELQLSLQAFRFGLGQEVFIHCKLVAWDPNGLDSTKKACHYVKEHGWELLDNYAYSTLCDCCDSDCKSRRTRNIESGRTRGVAQKAVLGPLTITDETS
;
A
#
# COMPACT_ATOMS: atom_id res chain seq x y z
N MET A 1 -3.93 -48.98 -8.15
CA MET A 1 -4.06 -47.71 -7.39
C MET A 1 -4.19 -46.60 -8.41
N ALA A 2 -5.33 -45.92 -8.46
CA ALA A 2 -5.48 -44.77 -9.34
C ALA A 2 -4.67 -43.61 -8.74
N LEU A 3 -3.73 -43.06 -9.50
CA LEU A 3 -2.95 -41.89 -9.10
C LEU A 3 -3.85 -40.66 -9.20
N ALA A 4 -3.81 -39.78 -8.20
CA ALA A 4 -4.44 -38.47 -8.31
C ALA A 4 -3.75 -37.69 -9.44
N ASN A 5 -4.54 -36.98 -10.27
CA ASN A 5 -4.03 -36.29 -11.44
C ASN A 5 -4.62 -34.87 -11.54
N MET A 6 -3.75 -33.88 -11.66
CA MET A 6 -4.13 -32.49 -11.88
C MET A 6 -3.96 -32.13 -13.35
N LYS A 7 -5.02 -31.66 -13.99
CA LYS A 7 -4.95 -31.00 -15.30
C LYS A 7 -5.07 -29.49 -15.10
N LEU A 8 -4.12 -28.76 -15.66
CA LEU A 8 -4.07 -27.30 -15.63
C LEU A 8 -4.19 -26.79 -17.06
N ASP A 9 -5.14 -25.90 -17.28
CA ASP A 9 -5.32 -25.18 -18.54
C ASP A 9 -5.33 -23.67 -18.26
N CYS A 10 -4.45 -22.96 -18.95
CA CYS A 10 -4.16 -21.54 -18.73
C CYS A 10 -4.60 -20.77 -19.96
N SER A 11 -5.67 -19.99 -19.82
CA SER A 11 -6.12 -19.01 -20.81
C SER A 11 -5.64 -17.61 -20.41
N PRO A 12 -5.65 -16.60 -21.30
CA PRO A 12 -5.09 -15.27 -21.01
C PRO A 12 -5.57 -14.64 -19.70
N ASP A 13 -6.87 -14.75 -19.40
CA ASP A 13 -7.50 -14.11 -18.23
C ASP A 13 -8.00 -15.11 -17.19
N THR A 14 -8.08 -16.40 -17.55
CA THR A 14 -8.69 -17.43 -16.71
C THR A 14 -7.83 -18.67 -16.60
N VAL A 15 -8.01 -19.40 -15.51
CA VAL A 15 -7.38 -20.68 -15.27
C VAL A 15 -8.42 -21.74 -14.99
N THR A 16 -8.25 -22.88 -15.63
CA THR A 16 -9.03 -24.09 -15.38
C THR A 16 -8.16 -25.14 -14.71
N VAL A 17 -8.53 -25.53 -13.49
CA VAL A 17 -7.89 -26.61 -12.75
C VAL A 17 -8.87 -27.76 -12.60
N VAL A 18 -8.51 -28.94 -13.09
CA VAL A 18 -9.29 -30.17 -12.91
C VAL A 18 -8.46 -31.14 -12.08
N TRP A 19 -8.87 -31.33 -10.83
CA TRP A 19 -8.32 -32.36 -9.97
C TRP A 19 -9.11 -33.65 -10.11
N THR A 20 -8.46 -34.76 -10.45
CA THR A 20 -9.05 -36.10 -10.42
C THR A 20 -8.52 -36.86 -9.22
N GLU A 21 -9.42 -37.21 -8.31
CA GLU A 21 -9.08 -37.91 -7.07
C GLU A 21 -9.02 -39.42 -7.31
N GLY A 22 -7.93 -40.04 -6.86
CA GLY A 22 -7.68 -41.47 -6.96
C GLY A 22 -8.06 -42.25 -5.69
N ARG A 23 -8.30 -41.53 -4.58
CA ARG A 23 -8.69 -42.10 -3.29
C ARG A 23 -10.20 -42.20 -3.17
N SER A 24 -10.70 -43.35 -2.74
CA SER A 24 -12.09 -43.48 -2.30
C SER A 24 -12.30 -42.65 -1.03
N GLN A 25 -13.42 -41.89 -0.96
CA GLN A 25 -13.94 -41.24 0.24
C GLN A 25 -13.45 -39.79 0.56
N ALA A 26 -12.81 -39.08 -0.37
CA ALA A 26 -12.52 -37.64 -0.19
C ALA A 26 -13.74 -36.77 -0.54
N ASP A 27 -14.05 -35.77 0.29
CA ASP A 27 -15.11 -34.79 -0.01
C ASP A 27 -14.54 -33.67 -0.89
N LEU A 28 -14.75 -33.81 -2.20
CA LEU A 28 -14.18 -32.91 -3.20
C LEU A 28 -14.67 -31.45 -3.08
N SER A 29 -15.72 -31.17 -2.30
CA SER A 29 -16.16 -29.81 -1.98
C SER A 29 -15.22 -29.05 -1.04
N LEU A 30 -14.34 -29.76 -0.32
CA LEU A 30 -13.37 -29.18 0.62
C LEU A 30 -12.09 -28.68 -0.07
N PHE A 31 -11.95 -28.91 -1.37
CA PHE A 31 -10.86 -28.34 -2.14
C PHE A 31 -10.96 -26.82 -2.20
N ARG A 32 -9.81 -26.15 -2.16
CA ARG A 32 -9.70 -24.71 -2.36
C ARG A 32 -8.60 -24.40 -3.35
N LEU A 33 -8.84 -23.44 -4.24
CA LEU A 33 -7.81 -22.82 -5.07
C LEU A 33 -7.65 -21.39 -4.55
N GLY A 34 -6.61 -21.15 -3.76
CA GLY A 34 -6.51 -19.94 -2.95
C GLY A 34 -7.72 -19.77 -2.03
N SER A 35 -8.50 -18.70 -2.23
CA SER A 35 -9.73 -18.44 -1.46
C SER A 35 -11.00 -19.03 -2.07
N CYS A 36 -10.95 -19.61 -3.28
CA CYS A 36 -12.14 -20.08 -3.99
C CYS A 36 -12.50 -21.54 -3.74
N PHE A 37 -13.81 -21.80 -3.80
CA PHE A 37 -14.38 -23.15 -3.82
C PHE A 37 -14.40 -23.71 -5.25
N PRO A 38 -14.54 -25.03 -5.44
CA PRO A 38 -14.66 -25.62 -6.76
C PRO A 38 -15.93 -25.12 -7.45
N THR A 39 -15.80 -24.61 -8.68
CA THR A 39 -16.94 -24.23 -9.53
C THR A 39 -17.91 -25.39 -9.80
N SER A 40 -17.39 -26.61 -9.86
CA SER A 40 -18.20 -27.83 -9.90
C SER A 40 -17.39 -29.01 -9.39
N PHE A 41 -18.04 -30.01 -8.82
CA PHE A 41 -17.40 -31.24 -8.37
C PHE A 41 -18.31 -32.46 -8.60
N SER A 42 -17.71 -33.64 -8.69
CA SER A 42 -18.36 -34.94 -8.80
C SER A 42 -17.78 -35.91 -7.78
N ALA A 43 -18.14 -37.19 -7.82
CA ALA A 43 -17.54 -38.20 -6.93
C ALA A 43 -16.03 -38.41 -7.15
N THR A 44 -15.49 -37.99 -8.29
CA THR A 44 -14.09 -38.26 -8.67
C THR A 44 -13.33 -37.01 -9.13
N GLN A 45 -14.00 -35.88 -9.36
CA GLN A 45 -13.36 -34.68 -9.89
C GLN A 45 -13.78 -33.40 -9.17
N ALA A 46 -12.83 -32.51 -8.92
CA ALA A 46 -13.07 -31.12 -8.53
C ALA A 46 -12.58 -30.20 -9.66
N VAL A 47 -13.42 -29.26 -10.07
CA VAL A 47 -13.15 -28.35 -11.19
C VAL A 47 -13.22 -26.90 -10.72
N PHE A 48 -12.19 -26.13 -11.05
CA PHE A 48 -12.10 -24.69 -10.87
C PHE A 48 -12.02 -24.05 -12.24
N ARG A 49 -12.89 -23.08 -12.52
CA ARG A 49 -12.80 -22.19 -13.68
C ARG A 49 -12.91 -20.77 -13.14
N VAL A 50 -11.77 -20.11 -12.98
CA VAL A 50 -11.70 -18.84 -12.25
C VAL A 50 -10.85 -17.83 -13.01
N ASP A 51 -11.16 -16.56 -12.85
CA ASP A 51 -10.35 -15.46 -13.37
C ASP A 51 -9.10 -15.29 -12.52
N PHE A 52 -8.00 -14.82 -13.11
CA PHE A 52 -6.78 -14.53 -12.38
C PHE A 52 -6.90 -13.35 -11.40
N ASN A 53 -7.92 -12.51 -11.55
CA ASN A 53 -8.21 -11.44 -10.58
C ASN A 53 -9.00 -11.93 -9.36
N ASP A 54 -9.56 -13.14 -9.43
CA ASP A 54 -10.27 -13.78 -8.34
C ASP A 54 -9.34 -14.65 -7.48
N CYS A 55 -9.88 -15.22 -6.41
CA CYS A 55 -9.27 -16.32 -5.66
C CYS A 55 -7.89 -16.03 -5.02
N ASN A 56 -7.47 -14.76 -4.98
CA ASN A 56 -6.18 -14.29 -4.49
C ASN A 56 -4.98 -14.86 -5.25
N PHE A 57 -5.05 -14.93 -6.58
CA PHE A 57 -3.88 -15.28 -7.40
C PHE A 57 -2.76 -14.24 -7.25
N ARG A 58 -1.53 -14.72 -7.08
CA ARG A 58 -0.33 -13.90 -7.05
C ARG A 58 0.17 -13.68 -8.47
N ARG A 59 0.31 -12.41 -8.88
CA ARG A 59 0.86 -12.02 -10.18
C ARG A 59 2.32 -11.60 -10.04
N LEU A 60 3.21 -12.23 -10.80
CA LEU A 60 4.63 -11.90 -10.88
C LEU A 60 4.98 -11.52 -12.32
N VAL A 61 5.59 -10.35 -12.49
CA VAL A 61 6.10 -9.89 -13.79
C VAL A 61 7.62 -10.00 -13.76
N THR A 62 8.16 -10.75 -14.71
CA THR A 62 9.61 -10.84 -14.96
C THR A 62 9.91 -10.21 -16.33
N GLY A 63 11.20 -10.07 -16.67
CA GLY A 63 11.62 -9.43 -17.93
C GLY A 63 10.88 -9.97 -19.16
N ASP A 64 10.66 -11.28 -19.24
CA ASP A 64 10.10 -11.95 -20.43
C ASP A 64 8.75 -12.64 -20.18
N TYR A 65 8.32 -12.79 -18.92
CA TYR A 65 7.13 -13.57 -18.56
C TYR A 65 6.19 -12.86 -17.58
N LEU A 66 4.89 -13.04 -17.81
CA LEU A 66 3.80 -12.74 -16.89
C LEU A 66 3.34 -14.05 -16.25
N MET A 67 3.47 -14.16 -14.93
CA MET A 67 3.17 -15.39 -14.18
C MET A 67 2.03 -15.16 -13.19
N TYR A 68 1.06 -16.06 -13.17
CA TYR A 68 -0.02 -16.13 -12.19
C TYR A 68 0.13 -17.41 -11.38
N SER A 69 0.11 -17.30 -10.06
CA SER A 69 0.33 -18.45 -9.16
C SER A 69 -0.63 -18.48 -7.99
N ASN A 70 -1.04 -19.68 -7.59
CA ASN A 70 -1.88 -19.94 -6.42
C ASN A 70 -1.67 -21.38 -5.94
N ASP A 71 -2.28 -21.75 -4.82
CA ASP A 71 -2.17 -23.08 -4.23
C ASP A 71 -3.52 -23.80 -4.26
N LEU A 72 -3.54 -25.02 -4.81
CA LEU A 72 -4.64 -25.96 -4.67
C LEU A 72 -4.46 -26.73 -3.36
N THR A 73 -5.39 -26.55 -2.43
CA THR A 73 -5.34 -27.13 -1.09
C THR A 73 -6.55 -28.02 -0.83
N TYR A 74 -6.35 -29.04 0.00
CA TYR A 74 -7.42 -29.87 0.54
C TYR A 74 -7.29 -29.93 2.06
N GLY A 75 -8.32 -29.45 2.77
CA GLY A 75 -8.37 -29.49 4.23
C GLY A 75 -8.90 -30.84 4.74
N SER A 76 -8.27 -31.40 5.78
CA SER A 76 -8.80 -32.62 6.42
C SER A 76 -10.11 -32.31 7.14
N SER A 77 -11.19 -33.01 6.79
CA SER A 77 -12.36 -33.05 7.68
C SER A 77 -11.99 -33.86 8.93
N SER A 78 -12.50 -33.45 10.08
CA SER A 78 -12.22 -34.06 11.41
C SER A 78 -12.56 -35.56 11.52
N ASP A 79 -13.14 -36.15 10.48
CA ASP A 79 -13.64 -37.53 10.44
C ASP A 79 -13.01 -38.37 9.31
N SER A 80 -11.98 -37.86 8.62
CA SER A 80 -11.27 -38.59 7.55
C SER A 80 -9.76 -38.64 7.77
N GLN A 81 -9.18 -39.83 7.65
CA GLN A 81 -7.72 -40.09 7.69
C GLN A 81 -6.94 -39.46 6.50
N SER A 82 -7.54 -38.53 5.76
CA SER A 82 -6.92 -37.91 4.59
C SER A 82 -5.95 -36.81 5.02
N LEU A 83 -4.67 -37.01 4.70
CA LEU A 83 -3.61 -36.02 4.88
C LEU A 83 -3.92 -34.74 4.09
N ALA A 84 -3.81 -33.60 4.76
CA ALA A 84 -3.85 -32.30 4.09
C ALA A 84 -2.76 -32.25 3.00
N PHE A 85 -3.11 -31.72 1.83
CA PHE A 85 -2.16 -31.59 0.74
C PHE A 85 -2.29 -30.23 0.08
N THR A 86 -1.17 -29.77 -0.47
CA THR A 86 -1.04 -28.51 -1.20
C THR A 86 -0.30 -28.77 -2.50
N HIS A 87 -0.85 -28.33 -3.62
CA HIS A 87 -0.21 -28.37 -4.94
C HIS A 87 -0.16 -26.97 -5.55
N PRO A 88 1.02 -26.50 -5.99
CA PRO A 88 1.13 -25.20 -6.63
C PRO A 88 0.49 -25.23 -8.02
N VAL A 89 -0.25 -24.18 -8.34
CA VAL A 89 -0.84 -23.90 -9.65
C VAL A 89 -0.16 -22.67 -10.22
N VAL A 90 0.51 -22.81 -11.36
CA VAL A 90 1.26 -21.72 -11.99
C VAL A 90 0.96 -21.66 -13.49
N CYS A 91 0.49 -20.52 -13.94
CA CYS A 91 0.32 -20.18 -15.36
C CYS A 91 1.36 -19.13 -15.74
N ALA A 92 2.16 -19.41 -16.77
CA ALA A 92 3.18 -18.48 -17.27
C ALA A 92 2.92 -18.16 -18.74
N PHE A 93 2.78 -16.88 -19.03
CA PHE A 93 2.56 -16.36 -20.38
C PHE A 93 3.79 -15.56 -20.82
N ALA A 94 4.18 -15.72 -22.08
CA ALA A 94 5.17 -14.84 -22.68
C ALA A 94 4.61 -13.42 -22.68
N ARG A 95 5.42 -12.44 -22.24
CA ARG A 95 5.00 -11.05 -22.20
C ARG A 95 4.79 -10.56 -23.65
N PRO A 96 3.58 -10.10 -24.03
CA PRO A 96 3.38 -9.53 -25.36
C PRO A 96 4.33 -8.36 -25.61
N LYS A 97 4.82 -8.19 -26.86
CA LYS A 97 5.76 -7.11 -27.21
C LYS A 97 5.19 -5.72 -26.99
N ASP A 98 3.87 -5.60 -27.13
CA ASP A 98 3.09 -4.38 -26.89
C ASP A 98 2.40 -4.41 -25.51
N TRP A 99 2.82 -5.32 -24.62
CA TRP A 99 2.33 -5.34 -23.26
C TRP A 99 3.09 -4.28 -22.46
N TYR A 100 2.42 -3.16 -22.28
CA TYR A 100 2.64 -2.27 -21.17
C TYR A 100 1.70 -2.76 -20.05
N PRO A 101 2.09 -2.71 -18.75
CA PRO A 101 1.05 -2.62 -17.73
C PRO A 101 0.13 -1.48 -18.17
N MET A 102 -1.18 -1.58 -18.04
CA MET A 102 -2.08 -0.49 -18.40
C MET A 102 -1.67 0.74 -17.56
N ILE A 103 -0.82 1.59 -18.12
CA ILE A 103 -0.38 2.84 -17.53
C ILE A 103 -1.54 3.79 -17.85
N TYR A 104 -2.59 3.70 -17.04
CA TYR A 104 -3.19 4.94 -16.57
C TYR A 104 -2.03 5.69 -15.94
N ASP A 105 -1.69 6.88 -16.43
CA ASP A 105 -0.58 7.67 -15.89
C ASP A 105 -0.88 7.95 -14.41
N PRO A 106 -0.37 7.14 -13.47
CA PRO A 106 -0.66 7.34 -12.07
C PRO A 106 0.11 8.60 -11.72
N VAL A 107 -0.50 9.48 -10.94
CA VAL A 107 0.14 10.73 -10.55
C VAL A 107 1.40 10.42 -9.73
N PHE A 108 2.54 10.31 -10.43
CA PHE A 108 3.82 9.92 -9.87
C PHE A 108 4.76 11.12 -9.89
N SER A 109 5.12 11.59 -8.71
CA SER A 109 6.11 12.65 -8.56
C SER A 109 7.46 12.02 -8.22
N THR A 110 8.27 11.67 -9.22
CA THR A 110 9.60 11.09 -9.00
C THR A 110 10.66 12.18 -8.93
N HIS A 111 11.41 12.24 -7.83
CA HIS A 111 12.45 13.24 -7.61
C HIS A 111 13.72 12.60 -7.05
N GLY A 112 14.85 12.87 -7.72
CA GLY A 112 16.15 12.31 -7.37
C GLY A 112 17.07 13.32 -6.70
N VAL A 113 17.63 12.98 -5.53
CA VAL A 113 18.73 13.71 -4.90
C VAL A 113 19.89 12.74 -4.64
N GLY A 114 21.00 12.93 -5.36
CA GLY A 114 22.19 12.07 -5.27
C GLY A 114 21.95 10.63 -5.75
N HIS A 115 21.55 9.75 -4.83
CA HIS A 115 21.27 8.32 -5.05
C HIS A 115 19.92 7.86 -4.47
N LEU A 116 19.12 8.79 -3.95
CA LEU A 116 17.78 8.52 -3.42
C LEU A 116 16.74 8.95 -4.45
N VAL A 117 15.78 8.07 -4.72
CA VAL A 117 14.61 8.40 -5.56
C VAL A 117 13.39 8.35 -4.67
N PHE A 118 12.78 9.52 -4.46
CA PHE A 118 11.54 9.66 -3.71
C PHE A 118 10.36 9.47 -4.65
N HIS A 119 9.34 8.78 -4.15
CA HIS A 119 8.07 8.54 -4.82
C HIS A 119 6.93 8.89 -3.87
N ILE A 120 5.88 9.49 -4.42
CA ILE A 120 4.58 9.66 -3.76
C ILE A 120 3.49 9.37 -4.78
N ALA A 121 2.45 8.64 -4.37
CA ALA A 121 1.37 8.20 -5.25
C ALA A 121 0.04 8.08 -4.50
N LEU A 122 -1.05 8.24 -5.25
CA LEU A 122 -2.39 7.80 -4.84
C LEU A 122 -2.48 6.28 -5.03
N MET A 123 -3.02 5.60 -4.04
CA MET A 123 -3.14 4.14 -4.01
C MET A 123 -4.60 3.71 -3.97
N ASN A 124 -4.85 2.44 -4.28
CA ASN A 124 -6.12 1.80 -3.94
C ASN A 124 -6.25 1.59 -2.42
N ASP A 125 -7.46 1.26 -1.97
CA ASP A 125 -7.82 1.20 -0.54
C ASP A 125 -6.99 0.19 0.28
N ASP A 126 -6.47 -0.86 -0.38
CA ASP A 126 -5.64 -1.89 0.25
C ASP A 126 -4.13 -1.67 0.05
N PHE A 127 -3.72 -0.55 -0.56
CA PHE A 127 -2.34 -0.19 -0.89
C PHE A 127 -1.60 -1.24 -1.75
N SER A 128 -2.33 -2.13 -2.43
CA SER A 128 -1.74 -3.17 -3.29
C SER A 128 -1.25 -2.61 -4.63
N GLY A 129 -1.73 -1.43 -5.03
CA GLY A 129 -1.34 -0.78 -6.27
C GLY A 129 -1.79 0.68 -6.38
N PRO A 130 -1.50 1.32 -7.52
CA PRO A 130 -1.95 2.69 -7.78
C PRO A 130 -3.48 2.81 -7.75
N ALA A 131 -3.98 3.98 -7.37
CA ALA A 131 -5.40 4.28 -7.44
C ALA A 131 -5.93 4.18 -8.88
N GLU A 132 -7.13 3.62 -9.04
CA GLU A 132 -7.81 3.57 -10.34
C GLU A 132 -8.46 4.90 -10.73
N SER A 133 -8.68 5.78 -9.73
CA SER A 133 -9.32 7.08 -9.87
C SER A 133 -8.57 8.13 -9.04
N THR A 134 -8.57 9.36 -9.53
CA THR A 134 -8.12 10.54 -8.78
C THR A 134 -9.30 11.37 -8.25
N THR A 135 -10.51 10.82 -8.31
CA THR A 135 -11.74 11.44 -7.81
C THR A 135 -12.22 10.72 -6.55
N PHE A 136 -12.45 11.47 -5.49
CA PHE A 136 -12.83 10.96 -4.18
C PHE A 136 -14.11 11.66 -3.70
N ALA A 137 -15.06 10.90 -3.17
CA ALA A 137 -16.24 11.50 -2.55
C ALA A 137 -15.85 12.14 -1.23
N LEU A 138 -16.47 13.27 -0.88
CA LEU A 138 -16.29 13.91 0.41
C LEU A 138 -16.50 12.88 1.54
N GLY A 139 -15.61 12.86 2.54
CA GLY A 139 -15.68 11.90 3.63
C GLY A 139 -15.11 10.51 3.34
N SER A 140 -14.87 10.12 2.08
CA SER A 140 -14.16 8.87 1.74
C SER A 140 -12.67 8.96 2.10
N PHE A 141 -11.94 7.85 2.02
CA PHE A 141 -10.48 7.89 2.18
C PHE A 141 -9.77 8.13 0.84
N ILE A 142 -8.65 8.82 0.93
CA ILE A 142 -7.66 9.08 -0.12
C ILE A 142 -6.39 8.34 0.32
N PRO A 143 -6.13 7.12 -0.20
CA PRO A 143 -4.94 6.36 0.15
C PRO A 143 -3.71 6.97 -0.53
N ILE A 144 -2.70 7.34 0.26
CA ILE A 144 -1.46 7.94 -0.21
C ILE A 144 -0.27 7.11 0.29
N MET A 145 0.60 6.69 -0.61
CA MET A 145 1.88 6.06 -0.25
C MET A 145 3.03 6.97 -0.66
N ALA A 146 3.99 7.15 0.25
CA ALA A 146 5.31 7.66 -0.07
C ALA A 146 6.35 6.55 0.09
N SER A 147 7.36 6.53 -0.78
CA SER A 147 8.50 5.63 -0.67
C SER A 147 9.81 6.31 -1.06
N VAL A 148 10.92 5.78 -0.56
CA VAL A 148 12.27 6.16 -1.01
C VAL A 148 13.05 4.91 -1.40
N SER A 149 13.58 4.91 -2.61
CA SER A 149 14.49 3.87 -3.07
C SER A 149 15.93 4.37 -3.05
N GLN A 150 16.86 3.44 -2.83
CA GLN A 150 18.29 3.72 -2.72
C GLN A 150 19.09 2.60 -3.37
N LYS A 151 20.23 2.94 -3.97
CA LYS A 151 21.16 1.95 -4.55
C LYS A 151 22.13 1.32 -3.52
N THR A 152 22.11 1.76 -2.25
CA THR A 152 23.11 1.37 -1.23
C THR A 152 22.48 0.91 0.10
N HIS A 153 23.24 0.10 0.86
CA HIS A 153 22.81 -0.75 1.99
C HIS A 153 22.35 -0.07 3.32
N GLN A 154 22.23 1.25 3.44
CA GLN A 154 21.87 1.88 4.73
C GLN A 154 20.36 2.01 4.92
N PRO A 155 19.70 1.33 5.86
CA PRO A 155 18.25 1.46 6.02
C PRO A 155 17.87 2.90 6.38
N LEU A 156 17.03 3.54 5.57
CA LEU A 156 16.48 4.87 5.83
C LEU A 156 15.04 4.75 6.32
N LEU A 157 14.66 5.65 7.22
CA LEU A 157 13.28 5.88 7.65
C LEU A 157 12.68 7.00 6.81
N LEU A 158 11.60 6.72 6.10
CA LEU A 158 10.85 7.72 5.36
C LEU A 158 9.80 8.37 6.26
N LEU A 159 9.78 9.71 6.24
CA LEU A 159 8.84 10.54 6.97
C LEU A 159 8.20 11.57 6.01
N LEU A 160 6.95 11.93 6.28
CA LEU A 160 6.31 13.12 5.73
C LEU A 160 6.45 14.23 6.78
N GLU A 161 7.33 15.20 6.52
CA GLU A 161 7.58 16.28 7.49
C GLU A 161 6.44 17.31 7.49
N GLU A 162 5.97 17.66 6.29
CA GLU A 162 4.89 18.64 6.04
C GLU A 162 4.12 18.24 4.78
N CYS A 163 2.79 18.38 4.80
CA CYS A 163 1.92 18.22 3.64
C CYS A 163 0.77 19.22 3.70
N VAL A 164 0.50 19.91 2.59
CA VAL A 164 -0.62 20.85 2.45
C VAL A 164 -1.37 20.60 1.16
N ALA A 165 -2.68 20.74 1.17
CA ALA A 165 -3.49 20.76 -0.05
C ALA A 165 -3.70 22.19 -0.54
N ALA A 166 -3.65 22.37 -1.86
CA ALA A 166 -3.88 23.64 -2.54
C ALA A 166 -4.61 23.38 -3.87
N THR A 167 -5.28 24.38 -4.42
CA THR A 167 -5.96 24.26 -5.73
C THR A 167 -5.03 24.62 -6.90
N THR A 168 -3.72 24.66 -6.66
CA THR A 168 -2.71 25.01 -7.65
C THR A 168 -1.55 24.02 -7.63
N PRO A 169 -0.97 23.70 -8.80
CA PRO A 169 0.17 22.80 -8.90
C PRO A 169 1.48 23.40 -8.35
N GLU A 170 1.55 24.71 -8.15
CA GLU A 170 2.67 25.42 -7.54
C GLU A 170 2.15 26.31 -6.39
N LEU A 171 2.88 26.37 -5.28
CA LEU A 171 2.51 27.18 -4.11
C LEU A 171 3.12 28.58 -4.20
N GLN A 172 2.27 29.60 -4.08
CA GLN A 172 2.70 30.98 -3.86
C GLN A 172 2.53 31.36 -2.38
N PRO A 173 3.23 32.39 -1.88
CA PRO A 173 3.13 32.81 -0.47
C PRO A 173 1.70 33.08 0.02
N GLU A 174 0.84 33.57 -0.89
CA GLU A 174 -0.56 33.94 -0.60
C GLU A 174 -1.57 32.82 -0.99
N SER A 175 -1.09 31.66 -1.45
CA SER A 175 -1.97 30.57 -1.87
C SER A 175 -2.81 30.09 -0.67
N PRO A 176 -4.15 29.97 -0.82
CA PRO A 176 -4.96 29.33 0.21
C PRO A 176 -4.57 27.85 0.29
N VAL A 177 -4.28 27.37 1.50
CA VAL A 177 -3.86 25.98 1.73
C VAL A 177 -4.64 25.34 2.86
N TYR A 178 -4.84 24.04 2.75
CA TYR A 178 -5.37 23.20 3.81
C TYR A 178 -4.24 22.36 4.42
N PRO A 179 -3.93 22.53 5.73
CA PRO A 179 -2.84 21.79 6.35
C PRO A 179 -3.25 20.35 6.65
N ILE A 180 -2.48 19.39 6.11
CA ILE A 180 -2.71 17.95 6.32
C ILE A 180 -1.72 17.43 7.37
N ILE A 181 -0.43 17.59 7.09
CA ILE A 181 0.67 17.27 8.00
C ILE A 181 1.43 18.56 8.27
N ALA A 182 1.62 18.89 9.55
CA ALA A 182 2.36 20.06 9.98
C ALA A 182 3.27 19.71 11.16
N ASN A 183 4.00 20.71 11.67
CA ASN A 183 4.75 20.58 12.91
C ASN A 183 5.71 19.37 12.94
N LYS A 184 6.37 19.10 11.81
CA LYS A 184 7.38 18.06 11.61
C LYS A 184 6.82 16.65 11.85
N GLY A 185 5.81 16.29 11.06
CA GLY A 185 5.22 14.95 11.04
C GLY A 185 4.01 14.73 11.94
N CYS A 186 3.34 15.79 12.39
CA CYS A 186 2.03 15.69 13.06
C CYS A 186 0.92 15.75 11.99
N LEU A 187 0.15 14.68 11.83
CA LEU A 187 -1.04 14.63 10.97
C LEU A 187 -2.16 15.43 11.64
N VAL A 188 -2.16 16.75 11.45
CA VAL A 188 -3.10 17.66 12.13
C VAL A 188 -4.54 17.46 11.67
N ASP A 189 -4.73 16.95 10.45
CA ASP A 189 -6.04 16.60 9.91
C ASP A 189 -6.79 15.57 10.78
N SER A 190 -6.09 14.58 11.35
CA SER A 190 -6.68 13.52 12.16
C SER A 190 -7.29 14.00 13.49
N ARG A 191 -7.12 15.28 13.84
CA ARG A 191 -7.83 15.86 15.01
C ARG A 191 -9.31 16.02 14.76
N MET A 192 -9.69 16.25 13.51
CA MET A 192 -11.05 16.60 13.10
C MET A 192 -11.65 15.59 12.11
N SER A 193 -10.87 14.60 11.69
CA SER A 193 -11.24 13.61 10.68
C SER A 193 -10.82 12.18 11.11
N GLY A 194 -11.19 11.19 10.31
CA GLY A 194 -10.73 9.81 10.44
C GLY A 194 -9.34 9.54 9.86
N SER A 195 -8.58 10.57 9.47
CA SER A 195 -7.26 10.39 8.85
C SER A 195 -6.27 9.72 9.78
N LYS A 196 -5.43 8.85 9.23
CA LYS A 196 -4.43 8.10 10.01
C LYS A 196 -3.26 7.64 9.16
N PHE A 197 -2.13 7.41 9.80
CA PHE A 197 -1.07 6.63 9.19
C PHE A 197 -1.36 5.14 9.35
N GLU A 198 -1.15 4.36 8.30
CA GLU A 198 -1.27 2.90 8.37
C GLU A 198 -0.01 2.25 8.96
N PRO A 199 -0.12 1.07 9.61
CA PRO A 199 1.01 0.39 10.22
C PRO A 199 2.17 0.18 9.25
N ARG A 200 3.35 0.69 9.62
CA ARG A 200 4.51 0.67 8.73
C ARG A 200 5.02 -0.76 8.49
N GLN A 201 5.04 -1.17 7.22
CA GLN A 201 5.58 -2.47 6.80
C GLN A 201 7.08 -2.42 6.46
N LYS A 202 7.57 -1.29 5.94
CA LYS A 202 8.98 -1.07 5.55
C LYS A 202 9.45 0.30 6.01
N SER A 203 10.67 0.41 6.55
CA SER A 203 11.21 1.70 7.02
C SER A 203 11.22 2.77 5.93
N SER A 204 11.46 2.38 4.68
CA SER A 204 11.56 3.25 3.51
C SER A 204 10.21 3.63 2.88
N GLU A 205 9.09 3.26 3.49
CA GLU A 205 7.73 3.46 2.96
C GLU A 205 6.80 3.95 4.06
N LEU A 206 5.91 4.88 3.75
CA LEU A 206 4.90 5.39 4.67
C LEU A 206 3.56 5.49 3.95
N GLN A 207 2.52 4.96 4.58
CA GLN A 207 1.15 4.91 4.06
C GLN A 207 0.25 5.81 4.91
N LEU A 208 -0.54 6.64 4.26
CA LEU A 208 -1.46 7.62 4.85
C LEU A 208 -2.85 7.39 4.26
N SER A 209 -3.82 7.13 5.12
CA SER A 209 -5.25 7.14 4.78
C SER A 209 -5.80 8.51 5.15
N LEU A 210 -5.92 9.41 4.17
CA LEU A 210 -6.38 10.78 4.36
C LEU A 210 -7.88 10.86 4.07
N GLN A 211 -8.70 11.25 5.03
CA GLN A 211 -10.12 11.48 4.80
C GLN A 211 -10.31 12.70 3.88
N ALA A 212 -11.09 12.53 2.82
CA ALA A 212 -11.42 13.56 1.86
C ALA A 212 -12.12 14.73 2.56
N PHE A 213 -11.62 15.93 2.31
CA PHE A 213 -11.98 17.17 2.97
C PHE A 213 -12.71 18.12 2.03
N ARG A 214 -13.40 19.12 2.58
CA ARG A 214 -14.22 20.05 1.77
C ARG A 214 -13.42 21.11 1.01
N PHE A 215 -12.16 21.36 1.38
CA PHE A 215 -11.32 22.35 0.70
C PHE A 215 -11.16 22.00 -0.79
N GLY A 216 -11.40 22.97 -1.68
CA GLY A 216 -11.30 22.77 -3.13
C GLY A 216 -12.37 21.84 -3.71
N LEU A 217 -13.51 21.65 -3.04
CA LEU A 217 -14.62 20.82 -3.53
C LEU A 217 -15.05 21.19 -4.96
N GLY A 218 -15.13 20.19 -5.84
CA GLY A 218 -15.45 20.36 -7.26
C GLY A 218 -14.34 21.00 -8.11
N GLN A 219 -13.15 21.23 -7.52
CA GLN A 219 -11.97 21.76 -8.19
C GLN A 219 -10.85 20.74 -8.19
N GLU A 220 -9.82 20.99 -9.01
CA GLU A 220 -8.57 20.27 -8.93
C GLU A 220 -7.79 20.67 -7.67
N VAL A 221 -7.36 19.67 -6.90
CA VAL A 221 -6.58 19.81 -5.68
C VAL A 221 -5.23 19.11 -5.87
N PHE A 222 -4.19 19.72 -5.34
CA PHE A 222 -2.81 19.22 -5.33
C PHE A 222 -2.33 19.15 -3.89
N ILE A 223 -1.74 18.03 -3.50
CA ILE A 223 -1.13 17.80 -2.20
C ILE A 223 0.39 17.99 -2.34
N HIS A 224 0.89 19.04 -1.70
CA HIS A 224 2.30 19.41 -1.68
C HIS A 224 2.94 18.86 -0.41
N CYS A 225 3.88 17.94 -0.56
CA CYS A 225 4.52 17.28 0.56
C CYS A 225 6.04 17.50 0.58
N LYS A 226 6.59 17.53 1.79
CA LYS A 226 8.02 17.49 2.06
C LYS A 226 8.37 16.12 2.66
N LEU A 227 8.93 15.26 1.82
CA LEU A 227 9.40 13.93 2.18
C LEU A 227 10.79 14.04 2.79
N VAL A 228 11.09 13.24 3.80
CA VAL A 228 12.40 13.19 4.45
C VAL A 228 12.83 11.74 4.60
N ALA A 229 13.97 11.39 4.02
CA ALA A 229 14.66 10.14 4.30
C ALA A 229 15.71 10.39 5.39
N TRP A 230 15.60 9.69 6.52
CA TRP A 230 16.38 9.95 7.73
C TRP A 230 17.05 8.67 8.27
N ASP A 231 18.18 8.81 8.95
CA ASP A 231 18.79 7.72 9.71
C ASP A 231 17.83 7.27 10.83
N PRO A 232 17.41 5.99 10.90
CA PRO A 232 16.53 5.49 11.96
C PRO A 232 17.06 5.74 13.38
N ASN A 233 18.37 5.99 13.54
CA ASN A 233 18.97 6.33 14.82
C ASN A 233 18.83 7.83 15.13
N GLY A 234 18.50 8.13 16.39
CA GLY A 234 18.41 9.51 16.87
C GLY A 234 17.14 10.24 16.41
N LEU A 235 16.01 9.52 16.39
CA LEU A 235 14.70 10.12 16.28
C LEU A 235 14.46 11.06 17.47
N ASP A 236 13.88 12.22 17.18
CA ASP A 236 13.50 13.23 18.16
C ASP A 236 12.10 13.77 17.83
N SER A 237 11.67 14.79 18.58
CA SER A 237 10.40 15.50 18.34
C SER A 237 10.29 16.13 16.93
N THR A 238 11.34 16.11 16.11
CA THR A 238 11.35 16.64 14.74
C THR A 238 11.45 15.58 13.66
N LYS A 239 11.55 14.29 14.03
CA LYS A 239 11.66 13.14 13.13
C LYS A 239 10.72 12.04 13.61
N LYS A 240 9.44 12.22 13.29
CA LYS A 240 8.33 11.40 13.77
C LYS A 240 7.19 11.36 12.74
N ALA A 241 6.28 10.41 12.91
CA ALA A 241 4.99 10.36 12.22
C ALA A 241 3.91 10.12 13.28
N CYS A 242 3.14 11.16 13.59
CA CYS A 242 2.16 11.14 14.66
C CYS A 242 0.77 11.38 14.10
N HIS A 243 -0.22 10.62 14.56
CA HIS A 243 -1.62 10.93 14.31
C HIS A 243 -2.40 10.94 15.63
N TYR A 244 -3.48 11.71 15.65
CA TYR A 244 -4.35 11.86 16.80
C TYR A 244 -5.45 10.79 16.79
N VAL A 245 -5.57 10.05 17.89
CA VAL A 245 -6.65 9.09 18.15
C VAL A 245 -7.52 9.66 19.26
N LYS A 246 -8.83 9.79 19.03
CA LYS A 246 -9.75 10.50 19.93
C LYS A 246 -9.72 10.00 21.39
N GLU A 247 -9.45 8.71 21.60
CA GLU A 247 -9.42 8.08 22.93
C GLU A 247 -8.04 8.12 23.60
N HIS A 248 -6.95 8.20 22.82
CA HIS A 248 -5.59 8.07 23.32
C HIS A 248 -4.74 9.34 23.17
N GLY A 249 -5.21 10.32 22.41
CA GLY A 249 -4.45 11.52 22.06
C GLY A 249 -3.47 11.26 20.90
N TRP A 250 -2.34 11.96 20.91
CA TRP A 250 -1.32 11.82 19.87
C TRP A 250 -0.53 10.52 20.03
N GLU A 251 -0.53 9.68 18.99
CA GLU A 251 0.20 8.41 18.95
C GLU A 251 1.32 8.45 17.91
N LEU A 252 2.47 7.87 18.26
CA LEU A 252 3.59 7.67 17.33
C LEU A 252 3.35 6.40 16.50
N LEU A 253 3.37 6.51 15.17
CA LEU A 253 3.16 5.42 14.23
C LEU A 253 4.08 4.21 14.50
N ASP A 254 5.38 4.46 14.60
CA ASP A 254 6.38 3.38 14.58
C ASP A 254 6.44 2.61 15.92
N ASN A 255 6.07 3.26 17.03
CA ASN A 255 6.06 2.64 18.36
C ASN A 255 5.28 3.50 19.37
N TYR A 256 4.09 3.03 19.77
CA TYR A 256 3.21 3.71 20.71
C TYR A 256 3.85 3.98 22.09
N ALA A 257 4.83 3.18 22.53
CA ALA A 257 5.53 3.41 23.80
C ALA A 257 6.35 4.71 23.81
N TYR A 258 6.67 5.27 22.64
CA TYR A 258 7.40 6.53 22.49
C TYR A 258 6.50 7.69 22.02
N SER A 259 5.18 7.59 22.24
CA SER A 259 4.23 8.67 21.88
C SER A 259 4.49 10.00 22.58
N THR A 260 5.31 10.02 23.64
CA THR A 260 5.83 11.27 24.25
C THR A 260 6.64 12.14 23.27
N LEU A 261 7.14 11.58 22.17
CA LEU A 261 7.73 12.36 21.06
C LEU A 261 6.69 13.20 20.30
N CYS A 262 5.41 12.83 20.40
CA CYS A 262 4.29 13.50 19.77
C CYS A 262 3.62 14.55 20.67
N ASP A 263 3.98 14.66 21.95
CA ASP A 263 3.41 15.66 22.89
C ASP A 263 3.56 17.11 22.38
N CYS A 264 4.60 17.36 21.57
CA CYS A 264 4.81 18.67 20.97
C CYS A 264 3.82 19.01 19.83
N CYS A 265 3.01 18.06 19.36
CA CYS A 265 2.05 18.27 18.28
C CYS A 265 0.93 19.26 18.65
N ASP A 266 0.61 19.39 19.95
CA ASP A 266 -0.29 20.43 20.47
C ASP A 266 0.41 21.77 20.74
N SER A 267 1.73 21.84 20.53
CA SER A 267 2.54 23.05 20.70
C SER A 267 3.49 23.22 19.49
N ASP A 268 4.79 23.43 19.72
CA ASP A 268 5.77 23.63 18.65
C ASP A 268 6.91 22.62 18.77
N CYS A 269 7.06 21.76 17.77
CA CYS A 269 8.04 20.70 17.73
C CYS A 269 9.42 21.23 17.34
N LYS A 270 10.18 21.62 18.36
CA LYS A 270 11.57 22.07 18.22
C LYS A 270 12.55 20.93 18.43
N SER A 271 13.68 20.97 17.72
CA SER A 271 14.80 20.07 18.02
C SER A 271 15.43 20.51 19.34
N ARG A 272 15.66 19.56 20.25
CA ARG A 272 16.43 19.84 21.48
C ARG A 272 17.86 20.17 21.07
N ARG A 273 18.33 21.39 21.36
CA ARG A 273 19.74 21.77 21.16
C ARG A 273 20.62 21.02 22.14
N THR A 274 20.93 19.77 21.86
CA THR A 274 21.99 19.05 22.58
C THR A 274 23.32 19.61 22.06
N ARG A 275 24.12 20.27 22.92
CA ARG A 275 25.52 20.58 22.62
C ARG A 275 26.25 19.26 22.46
N ASN A 276 26.34 18.74 21.24
CA ASN A 276 27.30 17.71 20.91
C ASN A 276 27.98 18.03 19.58
N ILE A 277 29.29 18.00 19.71
CA ILE A 277 30.39 18.22 18.78
C ILE A 277 30.12 17.66 17.38
N GLU A 278 30.55 18.43 16.39
CA GLU A 278 30.65 18.15 14.95
C GLU A 278 30.54 16.66 14.55
N SER A 279 29.53 16.36 13.74
CA SER A 279 29.72 15.41 12.65
C SER A 279 28.98 15.96 11.44
N GLY A 280 29.74 16.52 10.50
CA GLY A 280 29.28 17.01 9.20
C GLY A 280 28.82 15.90 8.27
N ARG A 281 27.80 15.13 8.68
CA ARG A 281 26.97 14.31 7.79
C ARG A 281 25.54 14.78 7.95
N THR A 282 24.94 15.28 6.88
CA THR A 282 23.49 15.44 6.76
C THR A 282 22.84 14.09 7.08
N ARG A 283 22.28 13.94 8.29
CA ARG A 283 21.65 12.69 8.77
C ARG A 283 20.34 12.33 8.04
N GLY A 284 19.93 13.15 7.09
CA GLY A 284 18.86 12.84 6.17
C GLY A 284 18.80 13.82 5.02
N VAL A 285 17.98 13.46 4.04
CA VAL A 285 17.74 14.19 2.79
C VAL A 285 16.26 14.51 2.72
N ALA A 286 15.93 15.76 2.40
CA ALA A 286 14.55 16.20 2.22
C ALA A 286 14.28 16.48 0.74
N GLN A 287 13.09 16.13 0.28
CA GLN A 287 12.63 16.35 -1.08
C GLN A 287 11.18 16.83 -1.08
N LYS A 288 10.89 17.86 -1.87
CA LYS A 288 9.51 18.30 -2.11
C LYS A 288 8.91 17.46 -3.24
N ALA A 289 7.63 17.13 -3.11
CA ALA A 289 6.86 16.41 -4.11
C ALA A 289 5.43 16.95 -4.15
N VAL A 290 4.81 16.87 -5.32
CA VAL A 290 3.42 17.32 -5.53
C VAL A 290 2.61 16.16 -6.07
N LEU A 291 1.49 15.88 -5.43
CA LEU A 291 0.53 14.85 -5.80
C LEU A 291 -0.76 15.53 -6.26
N GLY A 292 -1.06 15.46 -7.54
CA GLY A 292 -2.33 15.89 -8.11
C GLY A 292 -2.27 15.99 -9.64
N PRO A 293 -3.37 16.36 -10.28
CA PRO A 293 -4.61 16.78 -9.65
C PRO A 293 -5.44 15.60 -9.09
N LEU A 294 -6.13 15.85 -7.98
CA LEU A 294 -7.23 15.02 -7.49
C LEU A 294 -8.48 15.89 -7.34
N THR A 295 -9.67 15.30 -7.49
CA THR A 295 -10.94 16.03 -7.38
C THR A 295 -11.75 15.46 -6.22
N ILE A 296 -12.27 16.34 -5.37
CA ILE A 296 -13.19 15.94 -4.30
C ILE A 296 -14.60 16.31 -4.74
N THR A 297 -15.49 15.32 -4.81
CA THR A 297 -16.90 15.51 -5.17
C THR A 297 -17.78 15.49 -3.93
N ASP A 298 -18.96 16.10 -4.00
CA ASP A 298 -19.96 15.90 -2.95
C ASP A 298 -20.28 14.40 -2.79
N GLU A 299 -20.65 14.00 -1.57
CA GLU A 299 -21.28 12.69 -1.35
C GLU A 299 -22.49 12.64 -2.29
N THR A 300 -22.48 11.70 -3.24
CA THR A 300 -23.51 11.53 -4.26
C THR A 300 -24.91 11.69 -3.68
N SER A 301 -25.67 12.63 -4.25
CA SER A 301 -27.14 12.63 -4.19
C SER A 301 -27.71 11.35 -4.77
#